data_AF-A0AAN8UWB9-F1
#
_entry.id   AF-A0AAN8UWB9-F1
#
_cell.length_a   1.000
_cell.length_b   1.000
_cell.length_c   1.000
_cell.angle_alpha   90.00
_cell.angle_beta   90.00
_cell.angle_gamma   90.00
#
_symmetry.space_group_name_H-M   'P 1'
#
loop_
_entity.id
_entity.type
_entity.pdbx_description
1 polymer ?
#
loop_
_entity_poly.entity_id
_entity_poly.type
_entity_poly.pdbx_seq_one_letter_code
_entity_poly.pdbx_strand_id
1 'polypeptide(L)'
;MIACGLATHYSHSKVKLPQIEEQLGNLLTDDPSIIETSLERYGDLVYPDKTSVLHRIETVDKCFSHGTVEEIFDALVKIREGRFQTLDQCLVREYRMSLQATSKQFSGDFCKGVRARVMDKDFAPKWEPPSLEDVSEDMVDRYFCRLSEFEPELELPTKQREAFT
;
A
#
# COMPACT_ATOMS: atom_id res chain seq x y z
N MET A 1 -3.43 -2.80 13.76
CA MET A 1 -3.18 -1.53 13.05
C MET A 1 -2.43 -0.55 13.92
N ILE A 2 -2.94 -0.17 15.11
CA ILE A 2 -2.23 0.78 15.97
C ILE A 2 -0.82 0.32 16.37
N ALA A 3 -0.69 -0.92 16.86
CA ALA A 3 0.59 -1.46 17.28
C ALA A 3 1.61 -1.72 16.15
N CYS A 4 1.20 -1.64 14.88
CA CYS A 4 2.10 -1.68 13.72
C CYS A 4 2.22 -0.32 13.02
N GLY A 5 1.73 0.77 13.62
CA GLY A 5 1.84 2.12 13.07
C GLY A 5 0.93 2.43 11.88
N LEU A 6 0.00 1.54 11.52
CA LEU A 6 -0.95 1.77 10.42
C LEU A 6 -2.14 2.64 10.82
N ALA A 7 -2.39 2.80 12.12
CA ALA A 7 -3.38 3.71 12.66
C ALA A 7 -2.74 4.54 13.77
N THR A 8 -3.01 5.84 13.80
CA THR A 8 -2.46 6.75 14.81
C THR A 8 -3.25 6.70 16.12
N HIS A 9 -4.57 6.51 16.03
CA HIS A 9 -5.48 6.48 17.17
C HIS A 9 -6.38 5.24 17.11
N TYR A 10 -6.88 4.81 18.27
CA TYR A 10 -7.84 3.72 18.39
C TYR A 10 -8.87 4.04 19.47
N SER A 11 -10.12 3.65 19.25
CA SER A 11 -11.18 3.73 20.25
C SER A 11 -12.01 2.46 20.23
N HIS A 12 -12.16 1.81 21.39
CA HIS A 12 -12.93 0.57 21.52
C HIS A 12 -14.45 0.83 21.50
N SER A 13 -14.86 2.02 21.94
CA SER A 13 -16.27 2.36 22.10
C SER A 13 -16.86 2.97 20.82
N LYS A 14 -17.84 2.27 20.23
CA LYS A 14 -18.64 2.82 19.11
C LYS A 14 -19.39 4.11 19.49
N VAL A 15 -19.62 4.35 20.78
CA VAL A 15 -20.32 5.54 21.29
C VAL A 15 -19.41 6.78 21.27
N LYS A 16 -18.08 6.59 21.34
CA LYS A 16 -17.13 7.72 21.31
C LYS A 16 -16.97 8.30 19.91
N LEU A 17 -17.23 7.55 18.83
CA LEU A 17 -16.99 8.03 17.46
C LEU A 17 -17.83 9.28 17.09
N PRO A 18 -19.16 9.32 17.33
CA PRO A 18 -19.93 10.56 17.10
C PRO A 18 -19.44 11.75 17.93
N GLN A 19 -18.94 11.49 19.15
CA GLN A 19 -18.40 12.55 20.02
C GLN A 19 -17.08 13.10 19.48
N ILE A 20 -16.22 12.24 18.95
CA ILE A 20 -14.98 12.65 18.27
C ILE A 20 -15.32 13.52 17.06
N GLU A 21 -16.25 13.08 16.21
CA GLU A 21 -16.70 13.84 15.04
C GLU A 21 -17.24 15.23 15.42
N GLU A 22 -18.10 15.30 16.44
CA GLU A 22 -18.64 16.56 16.93
C GLU A 22 -17.55 17.49 17.49
N GLN A 23 -16.61 16.96 18.29
CA GLN A 23 -15.53 17.78 18.83
C GLN A 23 -14.60 18.29 17.74
N LEU A 24 -14.20 17.44 16.79
CA LEU A 24 -13.35 17.85 15.66
C LEU A 24 -14.06 18.86 14.77
N GLY A 25 -15.36 18.67 14.50
CA GLY A 25 -16.15 19.61 13.70
C GLY A 25 -16.30 20.99 14.33
N ASN A 26 -16.23 21.08 15.67
CA ASN A 26 -16.33 22.34 16.42
C ASN A 26 -14.97 23.04 16.63
N LEU A 27 -13.85 22.41 16.26
CA LEU A 27 -12.54 23.05 16.34
C LEU A 27 -12.39 24.10 15.24
N LEU A 28 -12.16 25.36 15.65
CA LEU A 28 -11.89 26.47 14.74
C LEU A 28 -10.37 26.67 14.57
N THR A 29 -9.65 25.59 14.25
CA THR A 29 -8.20 25.61 14.07
C THR A 29 -7.77 24.54 13.07
N ASP A 30 -6.70 24.83 12.34
CA ASP A 30 -5.97 23.94 11.46
C ASP A 30 -4.64 23.45 12.07
N ASP A 31 -4.32 23.84 13.31
CA ASP A 31 -3.10 23.41 14.01
C ASP A 31 -3.13 21.90 14.28
N PRO A 32 -2.23 21.11 13.67
CA PRO A 32 -2.18 19.66 13.84
C PRO A 32 -2.00 19.24 15.30
N SER A 33 -1.28 20.04 16.10
CA SER A 33 -0.98 19.74 17.50
C SER A 33 -2.23 19.80 18.36
N ILE A 34 -3.13 20.75 18.07
CA ILE A 34 -4.41 20.89 18.77
C ILE A 34 -5.35 19.76 18.38
N ILE A 35 -5.37 19.39 17.09
CA ILE A 35 -6.17 18.27 16.57
C ILE A 35 -5.71 16.95 17.21
N GLU A 36 -4.40 16.71 17.27
CA GLU A 36 -3.79 15.54 17.91
C GLU A 36 -4.16 15.48 19.39
N THR A 37 -3.94 16.55 20.14
CA THR A 37 -4.31 16.62 21.57
C THR A 37 -5.81 16.38 21.80
N SER A 38 -6.67 16.78 20.85
CA SER A 38 -8.11 16.53 20.92
C SER A 38 -8.42 15.03 20.70
N LEU A 39 -7.80 14.41 19.71
CA LEU A 39 -7.94 12.99 19.40
C LEU A 39 -7.43 12.09 20.53
N GLU A 40 -6.32 12.44 21.15
CA GLU A 40 -5.71 11.69 22.26
C GLU A 40 -6.69 11.50 23.43
N ARG A 41 -7.58 12.46 23.70
CA ARG A 41 -8.59 12.38 24.78
C ARG A 41 -9.56 11.21 24.61
N TYR A 42 -9.74 10.74 23.37
CA TYR A 42 -10.64 9.64 23.04
C TYR A 42 -9.90 8.35 22.71
N GLY A 43 -8.57 8.41 22.63
CA GLY A 43 -7.68 7.29 22.38
C GLY A 43 -7.69 6.29 23.53
N ASP A 44 -7.89 5.02 23.21
CA ASP A 44 -7.71 3.91 24.13
C ASP A 44 -6.34 3.27 23.89
N LEU A 45 -5.60 2.99 24.97
CA LEU A 45 -4.36 2.20 24.89
C LEU A 45 -4.70 0.75 24.51
N VAL A 46 -4.01 0.23 23.50
CA VAL A 46 -4.18 -1.15 23.03
C VAL A 46 -2.84 -1.86 23.03
N TYR A 47 -2.83 -3.04 23.64
CA TYR A 47 -1.71 -3.97 23.58
C TYR A 47 -2.06 -5.14 22.65
N PRO A 48 -1.11 -5.60 21.81
CA PRO A 48 -1.32 -6.80 21.00
C PRO A 48 -1.66 -8.00 21.89
N ASP A 49 -2.71 -8.75 21.52
CA ASP A 49 -3.02 -10.02 22.16
C ASP A 49 -1.99 -11.10 21.79
N LYS A 50 -1.99 -12.22 22.52
CA LYS A 50 -1.03 -13.34 22.33
C LYS A 50 -1.11 -14.00 20.95
N THR A 51 -2.21 -13.82 20.23
CA THR A 51 -2.40 -14.34 18.86
C THR A 51 -1.97 -13.35 17.78
N SER A 52 -1.56 -12.14 18.18
CA SER A 52 -1.12 -11.09 17.26
C SER A 52 0.08 -11.53 16.42
N VAL A 53 0.00 -11.22 15.12
CA VAL A 53 1.10 -11.41 14.17
C VAL A 53 2.37 -10.66 14.56
N LEU A 54 2.26 -9.63 15.41
CA LEU A 54 3.40 -8.87 15.90
C LEU A 54 4.37 -9.71 16.72
N HIS A 55 3.90 -10.80 17.35
CA HIS A 55 4.79 -11.73 18.03
C HIS A 55 5.69 -12.52 17.07
N ARG A 56 5.39 -12.49 15.77
CA ARG A 56 6.18 -13.15 14.72
C ARG A 56 6.98 -12.14 13.90
N ILE A 57 7.02 -10.86 14.28
CA ILE A 57 7.64 -9.82 13.47
C ILE A 57 9.13 -10.10 13.22
N GLU A 58 9.87 -10.61 14.21
CA GLU A 58 11.27 -11.00 14.02
C GLU A 58 11.43 -12.14 13.00
N THR A 59 10.46 -13.06 12.93
CA THR A 59 10.45 -14.12 11.92
C THR A 59 10.14 -13.54 10.54
N VAL A 60 9.20 -12.60 10.45
CA VAL A 60 8.89 -11.88 9.22
C VAL A 60 10.13 -11.11 8.75
N ASP A 61 10.75 -10.31 9.62
CA ASP A 61 11.95 -9.55 9.30
C ASP A 61 13.09 -10.46 8.86
N LYS A 62 13.30 -11.58 9.55
CA LYS A 62 14.31 -12.57 9.15
C LYS A 62 14.01 -13.19 7.79
N CYS A 63 12.76 -13.54 7.50
CA CYS A 63 12.42 -14.09 6.20
C CYS A 63 12.64 -13.02 5.11
N PHE A 64 12.04 -11.84 5.28
CA PHE A 64 11.95 -10.75 4.29
C PHE A 64 13.12 -9.75 4.31
N SER A 65 14.21 -10.01 5.04
CA SER A 65 15.42 -9.17 5.03
C SER A 65 16.28 -9.36 3.79
N HIS A 66 16.15 -10.49 3.09
CA HIS A 66 17.06 -10.92 2.04
C HIS A 66 16.84 -10.24 0.68
N GLY A 67 17.81 -10.33 -0.24
CA GLY A 67 17.98 -9.42 -1.38
C GLY A 67 17.70 -9.94 -2.79
N THR A 68 17.56 -11.25 -3.01
CA THR A 68 17.41 -11.86 -4.36
C THR A 68 16.26 -12.87 -4.41
N VAL A 69 15.97 -13.44 -5.57
CA VAL A 69 14.83 -14.35 -5.81
C VAL A 69 14.94 -15.73 -5.14
N GLU A 70 16.15 -16.25 -4.92
CA GLU A 70 16.36 -17.40 -4.02
C GLU A 70 15.97 -17.07 -2.56
N GLU A 71 15.71 -15.79 -2.30
CA GLU A 71 15.64 -15.19 -1.00
C GLU A 71 14.43 -14.23 -0.80
N ILE A 72 13.64 -13.82 -1.84
CA ILE A 72 12.32 -13.08 -1.86
C ILE A 72 11.93 -12.25 -3.14
N PHE A 73 12.21 -12.68 -4.37
CA PHE A 73 11.71 -12.14 -5.68
C PHE A 73 11.95 -10.66 -6.12
N ASP A 74 12.17 -10.43 -7.43
CA ASP A 74 12.48 -9.13 -8.08
C ASP A 74 11.39 -8.06 -7.95
N ALA A 75 10.12 -8.46 -7.93
CA ALA A 75 9.02 -7.52 -7.68
C ALA A 75 9.15 -6.85 -6.30
N LEU A 76 9.68 -7.58 -5.31
CA LEU A 76 9.94 -7.04 -3.98
C LEU A 76 11.21 -6.19 -3.95
N VAL A 77 12.24 -6.52 -4.75
CA VAL A 77 13.40 -5.64 -4.95
C VAL A 77 12.95 -4.28 -5.50
N LYS A 78 12.09 -4.27 -6.52
CA LYS A 78 11.56 -3.03 -7.07
C LYS A 78 10.65 -2.32 -6.09
N ILE A 79 9.80 -3.00 -5.34
CA ILE A 79 9.03 -2.36 -4.25
C ILE A 79 9.98 -1.73 -3.21
N ARG A 80 11.14 -2.34 -2.91
CA ARG A 80 12.15 -1.81 -1.99
C ARG A 80 12.84 -0.55 -2.50
N GLU A 81 12.94 -0.34 -3.82
CA GLU A 81 13.42 0.95 -4.35
C GLU A 81 12.56 2.12 -3.86
N GLY A 82 11.26 1.89 -3.66
CA GLY A 82 10.34 2.88 -3.11
C GLY A 82 10.73 3.39 -1.72
N ARG A 83 11.51 2.64 -0.94
CA ARG A 83 12.02 3.06 0.37
C ARG A 83 12.92 4.30 0.27
N PHE A 84 13.58 4.48 -0.87
CA PHE A 84 14.52 5.57 -1.11
C PHE A 84 13.95 6.65 -2.05
N GLN A 85 12.65 6.57 -2.37
CA GLN A 85 11.95 7.49 -3.25
C GLN A 85 10.99 8.38 -2.45
N THR A 86 10.67 9.55 -3.00
CA THR A 86 9.57 10.38 -2.46
C THR A 86 8.21 9.77 -2.81
N LEU A 87 7.16 10.20 -2.11
CA LEU A 87 5.79 9.79 -2.44
C LEU A 87 5.44 10.05 -3.92
N ASP A 88 5.89 11.18 -4.47
CA ASP A 88 5.62 11.54 -5.87
C ASP A 88 6.27 10.56 -6.85
N GLN A 89 7.52 10.19 -6.59
CA GLN A 89 8.24 9.20 -7.39
C GLN A 89 7.58 7.82 -7.30
N CYS A 90 7.15 7.42 -6.10
CA CYS A 90 6.41 6.17 -5.90
C CYS A 90 5.09 6.17 -6.69
N LEU A 91 4.30 7.26 -6.62
CA LEU A 91 3.02 7.37 -7.34
C LEU A 91 3.19 7.29 -8.86
N VAL A 92 4.20 7.96 -9.42
CA VAL A 92 4.50 7.87 -10.86
C VAL A 92 4.85 6.44 -11.25
N ARG A 93 5.65 5.75 -10.43
CA ARG A 93 6.04 4.35 -10.69
C ARG A 93 4.84 3.39 -10.58
N GLU A 94 4.02 3.52 -9.55
CA GLU A 94 2.80 2.73 -9.36
C GLU A 94 1.77 2.97 -10.46
N TYR A 95 1.70 4.20 -10.98
CA TYR A 95 0.86 4.52 -12.13
C TYR A 95 1.27 3.71 -13.38
N ARG A 96 2.57 3.67 -13.70
CA ARG A 96 3.06 2.82 -14.81
C ARG A 96 2.71 1.35 -14.60
N MET A 97 2.97 0.82 -13.40
CA MET A 97 2.65 -0.56 -13.07
C MET A 97 1.16 -0.87 -13.23
N SER A 98 0.30 0.04 -12.78
CA SER A 98 -1.16 -0.12 -12.84
C SER A 98 -1.66 -0.09 -14.29
N LEU A 99 -1.15 0.84 -15.10
CA LEU A 99 -1.46 0.87 -16.54
C LEU A 99 -1.02 -0.42 -17.23
N GLN A 100 0.23 -0.83 -17.01
CA GLN A 100 0.78 -2.04 -17.59
C GLN A 100 -0.04 -3.28 -17.22
N ALA A 101 -0.36 -3.45 -15.93
CA ALA A 101 -1.14 -4.57 -15.41
C ALA A 101 -2.58 -4.63 -15.95
N THR A 102 -3.19 -3.47 -16.23
CA THR A 102 -4.59 -3.39 -16.68
C THR A 102 -4.74 -3.35 -18.20
N SER A 103 -3.68 -2.98 -18.94
CA SER A 103 -3.68 -2.86 -20.40
C SER A 103 -3.90 -4.18 -21.15
N LYS A 104 -3.63 -5.32 -20.51
CA LYS A 104 -3.61 -6.66 -21.11
C LYS A 104 -2.59 -6.85 -22.25
N GLN A 105 -1.65 -5.91 -22.45
CA GLN A 105 -0.71 -6.00 -23.57
C GLN A 105 0.24 -7.21 -23.47
N PHE A 106 0.66 -7.57 -22.26
CA PHE A 106 1.62 -8.66 -22.04
C PHE A 106 1.22 -9.63 -20.92
N SER A 107 0.26 -9.26 -20.05
CA SER A 107 -0.32 -10.19 -19.08
C SER A 107 -1.83 -9.97 -18.95
N GLY A 108 -2.58 -11.08 -19.01
CA GLY A 108 -4.03 -11.08 -18.74
C GLY A 108 -4.37 -11.33 -17.28
N ASP A 109 -3.37 -11.52 -16.41
CA ASP A 109 -3.57 -12.09 -15.09
C ASP A 109 -4.39 -11.18 -14.18
N PHE A 110 -4.23 -9.86 -14.25
CA PHE A 110 -5.10 -8.94 -13.53
C PHE A 110 -6.60 -9.29 -13.72
N CYS A 111 -7.04 -9.49 -14.95
CA CYS A 111 -8.42 -9.86 -15.24
C CYS A 111 -8.78 -11.28 -14.82
N LYS A 112 -7.87 -12.25 -14.97
CA LYS A 112 -8.09 -13.63 -14.51
C LYS A 112 -8.28 -13.68 -13.00
N GLY A 113 -7.52 -12.88 -12.26
CA GLY A 113 -7.59 -12.70 -10.82
C GLY A 113 -8.88 -12.04 -10.36
N VAL A 114 -9.25 -10.90 -10.96
CA VAL A 114 -10.53 -10.22 -10.69
C VAL A 114 -11.70 -11.17 -10.94
N ARG A 115 -11.69 -11.86 -12.07
CA ARG A 115 -12.70 -12.87 -12.39
C ARG A 115 -12.77 -13.96 -11.31
N ALA A 116 -11.63 -14.54 -10.92
CA ALA A 116 -11.57 -15.63 -9.93
C ALA A 116 -12.08 -15.22 -8.55
N ARG A 117 -11.69 -14.01 -8.10
CA ARG A 117 -11.87 -13.56 -6.72
C ARG A 117 -13.19 -12.82 -6.51
N VAL A 118 -13.63 -12.04 -7.49
CA VAL A 118 -14.75 -11.09 -7.36
C VAL A 118 -15.97 -11.55 -8.17
N MET A 119 -15.76 -12.04 -9.39
CA MET A 119 -16.86 -12.39 -10.29
C MET A 119 -17.36 -13.82 -10.05
N ASP A 120 -16.56 -14.82 -10.44
CA ASP A 120 -16.93 -16.23 -10.37
C ASP A 120 -16.82 -16.75 -8.93
N LYS A 121 -15.94 -16.13 -8.12
CA LYS A 121 -15.63 -16.53 -6.74
C LYS A 121 -15.23 -18.01 -6.64
N ASP A 122 -14.58 -18.52 -7.68
CA ASP A 122 -14.05 -19.87 -7.72
C ASP A 122 -12.70 -20.01 -7.00
N PHE A 123 -12.05 -18.88 -6.69
CA PHE A 123 -10.72 -18.81 -6.09
C PHE A 123 -9.64 -19.57 -6.89
N ALA A 124 -9.87 -19.81 -8.19
CA ALA A 124 -9.04 -20.62 -9.07
C ALA A 124 -8.58 -19.82 -10.31
N PRO A 125 -7.79 -18.75 -10.15
CA PRO A 125 -7.21 -18.02 -11.27
C PRO A 125 -6.18 -18.88 -12.02
N LYS A 126 -6.22 -18.81 -13.35
CA LYS A 126 -5.28 -19.51 -14.24
C LYS A 126 -4.14 -18.58 -14.64
N TRP A 127 -3.18 -18.37 -13.74
CA TRP A 127 -2.04 -17.48 -13.94
C TRP A 127 -1.16 -17.91 -15.11
N GLU A 128 -0.47 -16.93 -15.70
CA GLU A 128 0.44 -17.15 -16.81
C GLU A 128 1.65 -16.19 -16.69
N PRO A 129 2.84 -16.71 -16.40
CA PRO A 129 3.15 -18.14 -16.22
C PRO A 129 2.57 -18.76 -14.92
N PRO A 130 2.43 -20.10 -14.84
CA PRO A 130 1.76 -20.78 -13.71
C PRO A 130 2.65 -20.91 -12.46
N SER A 131 3.96 -20.76 -12.60
CA SER A 131 4.93 -20.85 -11.52
C SER A 131 5.83 -19.62 -11.49
N LEU A 132 6.41 -19.35 -10.32
CA LEU A 132 7.32 -18.21 -10.16
C LEU A 132 8.68 -18.44 -10.82
N GLU A 133 9.11 -19.70 -10.96
CA GLU A 133 10.38 -20.08 -11.61
C GLU A 133 10.39 -19.71 -13.10
N ASP A 134 9.20 -19.63 -13.70
CA ASP A 134 8.99 -19.25 -15.08
C ASP A 134 8.90 -17.73 -15.28
N VAL A 135 8.93 -16.92 -14.21
CA VAL A 135 8.90 -15.46 -14.29
C VAL A 135 10.31 -14.94 -14.52
N SER A 136 10.55 -14.36 -15.69
CA SER A 136 11.83 -13.75 -16.05
C SER A 136 11.91 -12.30 -15.59
N GLU A 137 13.14 -11.80 -15.43
CA GLU A 137 13.41 -10.40 -15.06
C GLU A 137 12.76 -9.43 -16.06
N ASP A 138 12.78 -9.74 -17.37
CA ASP A 138 12.17 -8.90 -18.41
C ASP A 138 10.64 -8.83 -18.30
N MET A 139 9.98 -9.89 -17.83
CA MET A 139 8.54 -9.85 -17.54
C MET A 139 8.24 -8.87 -16.41
N VAL A 140 9.11 -8.82 -15.39
CA VAL A 140 8.98 -7.88 -14.27
C VAL A 140 9.30 -6.46 -14.75
N ASP A 141 10.37 -6.25 -15.52
CA ASP A 141 10.78 -4.94 -16.06
C ASP A 141 9.67 -4.25 -16.85
N ARG A 142 8.92 -5.00 -17.67
CA ARG A 142 7.81 -4.45 -18.46
C ARG A 142 6.77 -3.70 -17.63
N TYR A 143 6.51 -4.13 -16.39
CA TYR A 143 5.58 -3.41 -15.50
C TYR A 143 6.06 -2.01 -15.13
N PHE A 144 7.36 -1.74 -15.19
CA PHE A 144 7.95 -0.44 -14.82
C PHE A 144 8.20 0.46 -16.04
N CYS A 145 8.09 -0.08 -17.25
CA CYS A 145 8.18 0.66 -18.50
C CYS A 145 6.91 1.47 -18.77
N ARG A 146 7.04 2.53 -19.59
CA ARG A 146 5.88 3.25 -20.14
C ARG A 146 5.09 2.34 -21.08
N LEU A 147 3.77 2.53 -21.09
CA LEU A 147 2.85 1.77 -21.94
C LEU A 147 3.07 2.07 -23.43
N SER A 148 3.33 3.33 -23.77
CA SER A 148 3.76 3.77 -25.09
C SER A 148 4.53 5.09 -24.99
N GLU A 149 5.21 5.49 -26.07
CA GLU A 149 5.88 6.80 -26.15
C GLU A 149 4.90 7.98 -26.14
N PHE A 150 3.63 7.73 -26.50
CA PHE A 150 2.59 8.75 -26.62
C PHE A 150 1.70 8.86 -25.39
N GLU A 151 1.79 7.90 -24.46
CA GLU A 151 1.06 7.97 -23.20
C GLU A 151 1.76 8.97 -22.28
N PRO A 152 1.08 10.05 -21.84
CA PRO A 152 1.67 10.99 -20.92
C PRO A 152 2.01 10.32 -19.59
N GLU A 153 3.12 10.73 -19.00
CA GLU A 153 3.46 10.34 -17.63
C GLU A 153 2.46 10.97 -16.66
N LEU A 154 2.27 10.35 -15.48
CA LEU A 154 1.52 10.99 -14.41
C LEU A 154 2.19 12.31 -13.99
N GLU A 155 1.53 13.43 -14.27
CA GLU A 155 1.95 14.75 -13.82
C GLU A 155 1.23 15.10 -12.52
N LEU A 156 1.98 15.10 -11.42
CA LEU A 156 1.45 15.50 -10.11
C LEU A 156 1.46 17.03 -9.97
N PRO A 157 0.43 17.64 -9.37
CA PRO A 157 0.35 19.10 -9.17
C PRO A 157 1.24 19.56 -8.00
N THR A 158 2.53 19.22 -8.04
CA THR A 158 3.48 19.49 -6.94
C THR A 158 3.65 20.97 -6.65
N LYS A 159 3.50 21.84 -7.67
CA LYS A 159 3.61 23.30 -7.55
C LYS A 159 2.47 23.97 -6.79
N GLN A 160 1.33 23.29 -6.65
CA GLN A 160 0.14 23.81 -5.96
C GLN A 160 0.00 23.30 -4.53
N ARG A 161 0.94 22.45 -4.08
CA ARG A 161 0.90 21.94 -2.71
C ARG A 161 1.32 23.04 -1.76
N GLU A 162 0.40 23.45 -0.90
CA GLU A 162 0.73 24.26 0.26
C GLU A 162 1.70 23.45 1.13
N ALA A 163 2.79 24.09 1.55
CA ALA A 163 3.64 23.50 2.57
C ALA A 163 2.84 23.54 3.87
N PHE A 164 2.33 22.39 4.31
CA PHE A 164 1.91 22.23 5.69
C PHE A 164 3.15 22.49 6.54
N THR A 165 3.22 23.68 7.14
CA THR A 165 4.32 24.13 8.01
C THR A 165 3.91 24.00 9.46
#